data_AF-A0A538TRT4-F1
#
_entry.id   AF-A0A538TRT4-F1
#
_cell.length_a   1.000
_cell.length_b   1.000
_cell.length_c   1.000
_cell.angle_alpha   90.00
_cell.angle_beta   90.00
_cell.angle_gamma   90.00
#
_symmetry.space_group_name_H-M   'P 1'
#
loop_
_entity.id
_entity.type
_entity.pdbx_description
1 polymer ?
#
loop_
_entity_poly.entity_id
_entity_poly.type
_entity_poly.pdbx_seq_one_letter_code
_entity_poly.pdbx_strand_id
1 'polypeptide(L)'
;MEPSDAVRAAQAEIQKDPSLPENYTMLAGALRTLAQSLRERDPQSSDRLLHLACAAVWEAKNRSGPGLTSGRTKQEVKILIAWLRTRNHVGPEASESLMDQIRSDYLDRALDSTGR
;
A
#
# COMPACT_ATOMS: atom_id res chain seq x y z
N MET A 1 -7.08 16.74 8.58
CA MET A 1 -7.27 16.04 7.29
C MET A 1 -7.71 14.63 7.65
N GLU A 2 -8.91 14.23 7.26
CA GLU A 2 -9.38 12.87 7.54
C GLU A 2 -8.50 11.87 6.79
N PRO A 3 -8.20 10.68 7.34
CA PRO A 3 -7.37 9.68 6.66
C PRO A 3 -7.92 9.28 5.28
N SER A 4 -9.25 9.38 5.09
CA SER A 4 -9.92 9.17 3.81
C SER A 4 -9.64 10.28 2.78
N ASP A 5 -9.46 11.53 3.21
CA ASP A 5 -9.07 12.65 2.32
C ASP A 5 -7.64 12.49 1.83
N ALA A 6 -6.74 12.01 2.70
CA ALA A 6 -5.35 11.74 2.34
C ALA A 6 -5.24 10.60 1.29
N VAL A 7 -6.10 9.57 1.38
CA VAL A 7 -6.19 8.51 0.36
C VAL A 7 -6.61 9.09 -0.98
N ARG A 8 -7.70 9.87 -1.01
CA ARG A 8 -8.20 10.50 -2.26
C ARG A 8 -7.17 11.44 -2.88
N ALA A 9 -6.48 12.24 -2.06
CA ALA A 9 -5.43 13.13 -2.53
C ALA A 9 -4.27 12.35 -3.18
N ALA A 10 -3.79 11.28 -2.54
CA ALA A 10 -2.74 10.46 -3.12
C ALA A 10 -3.17 9.77 -4.43
N GLN A 11 -4.40 9.25 -4.50
CA GLN A 11 -4.95 8.68 -5.74
C GLN A 11 -5.03 9.72 -6.87
N ALA A 12 -5.44 10.96 -6.55
CA ALA A 12 -5.48 12.05 -7.54
C ALA A 12 -4.08 12.40 -8.06
N GLU A 13 -3.04 12.39 -7.21
CA GLU A 13 -1.66 12.60 -7.65
C GLU A 13 -1.15 11.45 -8.54
N ILE A 14 -1.51 10.20 -8.24
CA ILE A 14 -1.20 9.05 -9.12
C ILE A 14 -1.89 9.18 -10.48
N GLN A 15 -3.15 9.66 -10.52
CA GLN A 15 -3.88 9.87 -11.77
C GLN A 15 -3.22 10.95 -12.64
N LYS A 16 -2.66 12.00 -12.02
CA LYS A 16 -1.92 13.06 -12.73
C LYS A 16 -0.59 12.57 -13.26
N ASP A 17 0.16 11.85 -12.42
CA ASP A 17 1.46 11.28 -12.79
C ASP A 17 1.63 9.88 -12.19
N PRO A 18 1.30 8.83 -12.97
CA PRO A 18 1.43 7.46 -12.52
C PRO A 18 2.89 6.97 -12.53
N SER A 19 3.82 7.74 -13.10
CA SER A 19 5.23 7.33 -13.20
C SER A 19 5.98 7.51 -11.87
N LEU A 20 5.52 8.40 -11.00
CA LEU A 20 6.19 8.77 -9.75
C LEU A 20 5.94 7.75 -8.63
N PRO A 21 6.98 7.01 -8.17
CA PRO A 21 6.86 6.04 -7.06
C PRO A 21 6.40 6.65 -5.73
N GLU A 22 6.73 7.92 -5.50
CA GLU A 22 6.41 8.65 -4.28
C GLU A 22 4.89 8.76 -4.06
N ASN A 23 4.11 8.90 -5.13
CA ASN A 23 2.65 9.00 -5.06
C ASN A 23 2.04 7.71 -4.50
N TYR A 24 2.54 6.55 -4.93
CA TYR A 24 2.14 5.25 -4.40
C TYR A 24 2.58 5.03 -2.95
N THR A 25 3.75 5.56 -2.58
CA THR A 25 4.24 5.52 -1.19
C THR A 25 3.36 6.36 -0.26
N MET A 26 2.91 7.54 -0.73
CA MET A 26 1.96 8.37 0.00
C MET A 26 0.62 7.65 0.17
N LEU A 27 0.12 7.02 -0.89
CA LEU A 27 -1.11 6.22 -0.86
C LEU A 27 -1.02 5.08 0.17
N ALA A 28 0.08 4.32 0.18
CA ALA A 28 0.31 3.25 1.15
C ALA A 28 0.27 3.76 2.60
N GLY A 29 0.94 4.89 2.87
CA GLY A 29 0.92 5.52 4.20
C GLY A 29 -0.47 6.01 4.62
N ALA A 30 -1.24 6.60 3.69
CA ALA A 30 -2.60 7.05 3.95
C ALA A 30 -3.55 5.87 4.24
N LEU A 31 -3.50 4.82 3.42
CA LEU A 31 -4.28 3.59 3.60
C LEU A 31 -3.95 2.90 4.93
N ARG A 32 -2.67 2.82 5.29
CA ARG A 32 -2.24 2.25 6.58
C ARG A 32 -2.76 3.07 7.77
N THR A 33 -2.76 4.40 7.64
CA THR A 33 -3.30 5.30 8.68
C THR A 33 -4.80 5.11 8.86
N LEU A 34 -5.55 5.03 7.76
CA LEU A 34 -6.99 4.73 7.77
C LEU A 34 -7.27 3.32 8.32
N ALA A 35 -6.43 2.34 8.00
CA ALA A 35 -6.57 0.98 8.55
C ALA A 35 -6.45 0.98 10.08
N GLN A 36 -5.52 1.74 10.66
CA GLN A 36 -5.36 1.82 12.11
C GLN A 36 -6.58 2.44 12.79
N SER A 37 -7.22 3.45 12.19
CA SER A 37 -8.43 4.07 12.78
C SER A 37 -9.64 3.13 12.78
N LEU A 38 -9.66 2.10 11.92
CA LEU A 38 -10.73 1.12 11.84
C LEU A 38 -10.45 -0.18 12.61
N ARG A 39 -9.21 -0.41 13.05
CA ARG A 39 -8.75 -1.72 13.53
C ARG A 39 -9.63 -2.37 14.60
N GLU A 40 -10.13 -1.59 15.57
CA GLU A 40 -10.95 -2.12 16.67
C GLU A 40 -12.44 -2.24 16.31
N ARG A 41 -12.93 -1.35 15.45
CA ARG A 41 -14.37 -1.24 15.13
C ARG A 41 -14.76 -2.10 13.94
N ASP A 42 -13.86 -2.24 12.98
CA ASP A 42 -14.02 -3.06 11.78
C ASP A 42 -12.66 -3.65 11.34
N PRO A 43 -12.26 -4.78 11.96
CA PRO A 43 -11.01 -5.45 11.64
C PRO A 43 -10.92 -5.93 10.19
N GLN A 44 -12.05 -6.29 9.58
CA GLN A 44 -12.08 -6.78 8.19
C GLN A 44 -11.79 -5.65 7.20
N SER A 45 -12.39 -4.47 7.40
CA SER A 45 -12.08 -3.30 6.60
C SER A 45 -10.65 -2.81 6.84
N SER A 46 -10.17 -2.86 8.09
CA SER A 46 -8.76 -2.56 8.42
C SER A 46 -7.80 -3.46 7.63
N ASP A 47 -8.05 -4.77 7.63
CA ASP A 47 -7.25 -5.74 6.87
C ASP A 47 -7.31 -5.48 5.36
N ARG A 48 -8.49 -5.19 4.82
CA ARG A 48 -8.65 -4.85 3.40
C ARG A 48 -7.80 -3.63 3.03
N LEU A 49 -7.81 -2.59 3.85
CA LEU A 49 -6.99 -1.39 3.63
C LEU A 49 -5.49 -1.69 3.68
N LEU A 50 -5.06 -2.62 4.54
CA LEU A 50 -3.66 -3.05 4.58
C LEU A 50 -3.26 -3.83 3.32
N HIS A 51 -4.15 -4.64 2.73
CA HIS A 51 -3.89 -5.25 1.41
C HIS A 51 -3.75 -4.19 0.30
N LEU A 52 -4.60 -3.16 0.30
CA LEU A 52 -4.47 -2.03 -0.63
C LEU A 52 -3.14 -1.28 -0.42
N ALA A 53 -2.73 -1.07 0.84
CA ALA A 53 -1.46 -0.44 1.17
C ALA A 53 -0.26 -1.29 0.70
N CYS A 54 -0.32 -2.61 0.86
CA CYS A 54 0.65 -3.55 0.32
C CYS A 54 0.78 -3.41 -1.20
N ALA A 55 -0.35 -3.40 -1.93
CA ALA A 55 -0.34 -3.24 -3.38
C ALA A 55 0.32 -1.92 -3.82
N ALA A 56 -0.07 -0.81 -3.19
CA ALA A 56 0.49 0.50 -3.49
C ALA A 56 2.00 0.56 -3.22
N VAL A 57 2.48 0.10 -2.05
CA VAL A 57 3.91 0.17 -1.74
C VAL A 57 4.76 -0.75 -2.62
N TRP A 58 4.21 -1.89 -3.02
CA TRP A 58 4.91 -2.82 -3.91
C TRP A 58 5.04 -2.23 -5.32
N GLU A 59 4.00 -1.54 -5.78
CA GLU A 59 4.06 -0.79 -7.03
C GLU A 59 5.09 0.35 -6.94
N ALA A 60 5.18 1.07 -5.81
CA ALA A 60 6.23 2.06 -5.58
C ALA A 60 7.63 1.44 -5.71
N LYS A 61 7.88 0.31 -5.03
CA LYS A 61 9.15 -0.43 -5.13
C LYS A 61 9.48 -0.79 -6.58
N ASN A 62 8.52 -1.33 -7.31
CA ASN A 62 8.70 -1.78 -8.70
C ASN A 62 9.00 -0.61 -9.64
N ARG A 63 8.37 0.55 -9.44
CA ARG A 63 8.60 1.75 -10.25
C ARG A 63 9.90 2.47 -9.91
N SER A 64 10.38 2.38 -8.66
CA SER A 64 11.65 3.03 -8.27
C SER A 64 12.88 2.43 -8.94
N GLY A 65 12.83 1.22 -9.51
CA GLY A 65 14.02 0.57 -10.08
C GLY A 65 15.14 0.26 -9.05
N PRO A 66 16.19 -0.47 -9.45
CA PRO A 66 17.26 -0.87 -8.53
C PRO A 66 18.08 0.34 -8.07
N GLY A 67 18.15 0.56 -6.74
CA GLY A 67 19.04 1.56 -6.14
C GLY A 67 18.45 2.98 -5.99
N LEU A 68 17.33 3.30 -6.65
CA LEU A 68 16.70 4.62 -6.56
C LEU A 68 15.49 4.66 -5.61
N THR A 69 15.15 3.54 -4.96
CA THR A 69 14.07 3.51 -3.96
C THR A 69 14.37 4.44 -2.80
N SER A 70 13.51 5.44 -2.59
CA SER A 70 13.65 6.39 -1.49
C SER A 70 13.59 5.70 -0.12
N GLY A 71 14.24 6.29 0.89
CA GLY A 71 14.28 5.75 2.25
C GLY A 71 12.87 5.57 2.86
N ARG A 72 11.95 6.48 2.52
CA ARG A 72 10.55 6.39 2.92
C ARG A 72 9.86 5.16 2.31
N THR A 73 10.03 4.92 1.02
CA THR A 73 9.48 3.74 0.34
C THR A 73 10.02 2.46 0.95
N LYS A 74 11.34 2.39 1.20
CA LYS A 74 11.96 1.22 1.87
C LYS A 74 11.35 0.95 3.24
N GLN A 75 11.05 1.99 4.01
CA GLN A 75 10.44 1.85 5.33
C GLN A 75 9.00 1.32 5.25
N GLU A 76 8.17 1.87 4.34
CA GLU A 76 6.80 1.36 4.15
C GLU A 76 6.78 -0.08 3.66
N VAL A 77 7.68 -0.46 2.72
CA VAL A 77 7.83 -1.85 2.28
C VAL A 77 8.13 -2.78 3.46
N LYS A 78 9.08 -2.40 4.33
CA LYS A 78 9.42 -3.20 5.52
C LYS A 78 8.23 -3.38 6.47
N ILE A 79 7.49 -2.30 6.73
CA ILE A 79 6.31 -2.33 7.62
C ILE A 79 5.26 -3.29 7.07
N LEU A 80 4.93 -3.18 5.78
CA LEU A 80 3.86 -3.96 5.16
C LEU A 80 4.26 -5.42 4.93
N ILE A 81 5.53 -5.70 4.60
CA ILE A 81 6.06 -7.08 4.62
C ILE A 81 5.97 -7.69 6.03
N ALA A 82 6.35 -6.95 7.07
CA ALA A 82 6.30 -7.47 8.44
C ALA A 82 4.87 -7.82 8.86
N TRP A 83 3.89 -6.97 8.52
CA TRP A 83 2.47 -7.27 8.71
C TRP A 83 2.05 -8.53 7.94
N LEU A 84 2.41 -8.63 6.66
CA LEU A 84 2.02 -9.77 5.81
C LEU A 84 2.61 -11.08 6.32
N ARG A 85 3.87 -11.06 6.75
CA ARG A 85 4.56 -12.22 7.34
C ARG A 85 3.90 -12.66 8.63
N THR A 86 3.52 -11.71 9.48
CA THR A 86 2.86 -11.99 10.75
C THR A 86 1.48 -12.61 10.54
N ARG A 87 0.72 -12.08 9.57
CA ARG A 87 -0.62 -12.57 9.22
C ARG A 87 -0.61 -13.98 8.63
N ASN A 88 0.32 -14.27 7.72
CA ASN A 88 0.31 -15.50 6.93
C ASN A 88 1.31 -16.55 7.43
N HIS A 89 2.09 -16.25 8.47
CA HIS A 89 3.15 -17.11 8.99
C HIS A 89 4.17 -17.55 7.93
N VAL A 90 4.57 -16.62 7.06
CA VAL A 90 5.48 -16.89 5.93
C VAL A 90 6.89 -16.34 6.13
N GLY A 91 7.86 -17.01 5.50
CA GLY A 91 9.25 -16.56 5.40
C GLY A 91 9.44 -15.39 4.42
N PRO A 92 10.66 -14.82 4.36
CA PRO A 92 10.96 -13.66 3.51
C PRO A 92 10.64 -13.86 2.02
N GLU A 93 11.12 -14.93 1.39
CA GLU A 93 10.91 -15.18 -0.05
C GLU A 93 9.42 -15.32 -0.38
N ALA A 94 8.70 -16.15 0.38
CA ALA A 94 7.26 -16.31 0.23
C ALA A 94 6.49 -14.99 0.44
N SER A 95 6.98 -14.11 1.32
CA SER A 95 6.36 -12.80 1.51
C SER A 95 6.54 -11.86 0.32
N GLU A 96 7.65 -11.94 -0.42
CA GLU A 96 7.82 -11.16 -1.65
C GLU A 96 6.89 -11.67 -2.76
N SER A 97 6.80 -12.98 -2.95
CA SER A 97 5.85 -13.56 -3.92
C SER A 97 4.39 -13.21 -3.59
N LEU A 98 4.02 -13.22 -2.30
CA LEU A 98 2.69 -12.79 -1.87
C LEU A 98 2.47 -11.28 -2.09
N MET A 99 3.49 -10.43 -1.90
CA MET A 99 3.38 -9.01 -2.22
C MET A 99 3.17 -8.78 -3.72
N ASP A 100 3.84 -9.54 -4.58
CA ASP A 100 3.60 -9.51 -6.03
C ASP A 100 2.16 -9.91 -6.39
N GLN A 101 1.65 -10.98 -5.76
CA GLN A 101 0.26 -11.41 -5.94
C GLN A 101 -0.74 -10.35 -5.44
N ILE A 102 -0.55 -9.83 -4.23
CA ILE A 102 -1.41 -8.78 -3.66
C ILE A 102 -1.40 -7.55 -4.55
N ARG A 103 -0.24 -7.15 -5.08
CA ARG A 103 -0.18 -6.05 -6.05
C ARG A 103 -1.05 -6.32 -7.27
N SER A 104 -0.92 -7.50 -7.88
CA SER A 104 -1.75 -7.88 -9.03
C SER A 104 -3.24 -7.85 -8.72
N ASP A 105 -3.65 -8.32 -7.54
CA ASP A 105 -5.07 -8.50 -7.20
C ASP A 105 -5.74 -7.22 -6.68
N TYR A 106 -4.96 -6.29 -6.11
CA TYR A 106 -5.50 -5.15 -5.37
C TYR A 106 -5.07 -3.77 -5.90
N LEU A 107 -4.10 -3.67 -6.82
CA LEU A 107 -3.60 -2.37 -7.28
C LEU A 107 -4.72 -1.52 -7.89
N ASP A 108 -5.50 -2.06 -8.82
CA ASP A 108 -6.59 -1.30 -9.45
C ASP A 108 -7.57 -0.74 -8.41
N ARG A 109 -7.90 -1.54 -7.39
CA ARG A 109 -8.78 -1.13 -6.28
C ARG A 109 -8.12 -0.10 -5.37
N ALA A 110 -6.79 -0.13 -5.23
CA ALA A 110 -6.06 0.86 -4.46
C ALA A 110 -6.01 2.21 -5.18
N LEU A 111 -5.99 2.19 -6.51
CA LEU A 111 -5.96 3.39 -7.37
C LEU A 111 -7.34 3.98 -7.64
N ASP A 112 -8.41 3.18 -7.46
CA ASP A 112 -9.77 3.65 -7.70
C ASP A 112 -10.21 4.68 -6.65
N SER A 113 -10.31 5.93 -7.09
CA SER A 113 -10.90 7.04 -6.31
C SER A 113 -12.42 7.07 -6.39
N THR A 114 -13.00 6.30 -7.32
CA THR A 114 -14.42 6.12 -7.53
C THR A 114 -14.85 4.84 -6.86
N GLY A 115 -15.18 4.89 -5.56
CA GLY A 115 -15.91 3.80 -4.93
C GLY A 115 -17.20 3.52 -5.71
N ARG A 116 -17.20 2.44 -6.51
CA ARG A 116 -18.41 1.78 -7.00
C ARG A 116 -18.71 0.58 -6.13
#